data_AF-A0A960PUA5-F1
#
_entry.id   AF-A0A960PUA5-F1
#
_cell.length_a   1.000
_cell.length_b   1.000
_cell.length_c   1.000
_cell.angle_alpha   90.00
_cell.angle_beta   90.00
_cell.angle_gamma   90.00
#
_symmetry.space_group_name_H-M   'P 1'
#
loop_
_entity.id
_entity.type
_entity.pdbx_description
1 polymer ?
#
loop_
_entity_poly.entity_id
_entity_poly.type
_entity_poly.pdbx_seq_one_letter_code
_entity_poly.pdbx_strand_id
1 'polypeptide(L)'
;MALQGDLSSFALPEVLRLLAGTAKSGRLEVHGPGTSGELGLLGGGIAHGELHGAARSSEPGEVLFELLRLDGGSFAFDEDRQPADGPTTDVEFALERAEALVREWAEVEEVVPSMEAWVALVGTDRDDELHLSALQWRTIVAIGGGGTVRDLATALDLGDLDACRAVATLADADLIDIRVSHAAITSSPDEVGLRAEPFELDDFDQFEVDPEPMGMTGLEDLVVEDRPVVMEDSEDALLPEPLPGEGVAYEGEAITGSVDGRTFDVAEQPVPEIADQLDDLDEHPDLQGSAEAHLEATAVVEAHAAGEPELDDERGSLLKFLSTVKP
;
A
#
# COMPACT_ATOMS: atom_id res chain seq x y z
N MET A 1 34.10 14.55 -11.47
CA MET A 1 33.62 15.93 -11.79
C MET A 1 32.22 16.01 -11.24
N ALA A 2 31.91 16.92 -10.31
CA ALA A 2 30.60 16.95 -9.67
C ALA A 2 29.58 17.65 -10.59
N LEU A 3 28.55 16.94 -11.03
CA LEU A 3 27.41 17.50 -11.76
C LEU A 3 26.34 17.84 -10.71
N GLN A 4 26.02 19.13 -10.55
CA GLN A 4 25.03 19.59 -9.56
C GLN A 4 24.20 20.73 -10.12
N GLY A 5 22.97 20.90 -9.65
CA GLY A 5 22.07 21.96 -10.07
C GLY A 5 20.68 21.87 -9.45
N ASP A 6 19.76 22.67 -9.98
CA ASP A 6 18.37 22.75 -9.54
C ASP A 6 17.44 22.05 -10.53
N LEU A 7 16.43 21.34 -10.02
CA LEU A 7 15.41 20.65 -10.80
C LEU A 7 14.49 21.59 -11.58
N SER A 8 14.46 22.87 -11.20
CA SER A 8 13.74 23.93 -11.93
C SER A 8 14.46 24.35 -13.22
N SER A 9 15.78 24.14 -13.30
CA SER A 9 16.58 24.47 -14.49
C SER A 9 16.83 23.26 -15.38
N PHE A 10 16.99 22.07 -14.79
CA PHE A 10 17.20 20.82 -15.48
C PHE A 10 16.26 19.76 -14.92
N ALA A 11 15.37 19.23 -15.75
CA ALA A 11 14.43 18.21 -15.29
C ALA A 11 15.18 16.90 -14.96
N LEU A 12 14.73 16.18 -13.93
CA LEU A 12 15.36 14.92 -13.52
C LEU A 12 15.52 13.90 -14.66
N PRO A 13 14.54 13.70 -15.57
CA PRO A 13 14.72 12.81 -16.72
C PRO A 13 15.87 13.22 -17.64
N GLU A 14 16.10 14.52 -17.81
CA GLU A 14 17.18 15.04 -18.66
C GLU A 14 18.56 14.77 -18.03
N VAL A 15 18.67 14.97 -16.72
CA VAL A 15 19.88 14.66 -15.96
C VAL A 15 20.21 13.17 -16.06
N LEU A 16 19.22 12.29 -15.86
CA LEU A 16 19.41 10.85 -15.97
C LEU A 16 19.81 10.42 -17.38
N ARG A 17 19.14 10.94 -18.41
CA ARG A 17 19.51 10.71 -19.82
C ARG A 17 20.92 11.17 -20.16
N LEU A 18 21.36 12.29 -19.61
CA LEU A 18 22.73 12.79 -19.78
C LEU A 18 23.75 11.83 -19.14
N LEU A 19 23.50 11.38 -17.92
CA LEU A 19 24.37 10.44 -17.22
C LEU A 19 24.41 9.07 -17.93
N ALA A 20 23.25 8.61 -18.42
CA ALA A 20 23.11 7.40 -19.22
C ALA A 20 23.90 7.48 -20.53
N GLY A 21 23.69 8.55 -21.32
CA GLY A 21 24.33 8.75 -22.61
C GLY A 21 25.86 8.94 -22.52
N THR A 22 26.37 9.32 -21.35
CA THR A 22 27.81 9.42 -21.07
C THR A 22 28.37 8.22 -20.29
N ALA A 23 27.55 7.17 -20.11
CA ALA A 23 27.89 5.94 -19.40
C ALA A 23 28.53 6.17 -18.01
N LYS A 24 28.00 7.16 -17.27
CA LYS A 24 28.54 7.54 -15.96
C LYS A 24 28.17 6.50 -14.90
N SER A 25 29.10 6.32 -13.96
CA SER A 25 28.90 5.53 -12.74
C SER A 25 29.09 6.44 -11.54
N GLY A 26 28.25 6.30 -10.52
CA GLY A 26 28.26 7.15 -9.34
C GLY A 26 26.91 7.18 -8.65
N ARG A 27 26.73 8.13 -7.74
CA ARG A 27 25.50 8.33 -6.98
C ARG A 27 24.86 9.66 -7.36
N LEU A 28 23.59 9.63 -7.74
CA LEU A 28 22.77 10.81 -7.94
C LEU A 28 21.89 10.99 -6.71
N GLU A 29 22.13 12.05 -5.95
CA GLU A 29 21.28 12.48 -4.82
C GLU A 29 20.30 13.55 -5.32
N VAL A 30 19.03 13.42 -4.93
CA VAL A 30 17.96 14.35 -5.28
C VAL A 30 17.25 14.77 -3.99
N HIS A 31 17.15 16.08 -3.79
CA HIS A 31 16.56 16.68 -2.60
C HIS A 31 15.41 17.60 -3.00
N GLY A 32 14.20 17.28 -2.56
CA GLY A 32 13.01 18.11 -2.73
C GLY A 32 12.36 18.48 -1.41
N PRO A 33 11.31 19.31 -1.44
CA PRO A 33 10.51 19.62 -0.26
C PRO A 33 9.72 18.37 0.18
N GLY A 34 10.01 17.87 1.38
CA GLY A 34 9.31 16.72 1.98
C GLY A 34 9.85 15.35 1.56
N THR A 35 10.37 15.22 0.35
CA THR A 35 10.91 13.96 -0.18
C THR A 35 12.32 14.13 -0.71
N SER A 36 13.21 13.19 -0.40
CA SER A 36 14.57 13.13 -0.93
C SER A 36 14.92 11.68 -1.24
N GLY A 37 15.83 11.45 -2.16
CA GLY A 37 16.21 10.10 -2.57
C GLY A 37 17.54 10.08 -3.30
N GLU A 38 18.02 8.87 -3.54
CA GLU A 38 19.26 8.61 -4.25
C GLU A 38 19.10 7.50 -5.28
N LEU A 39 19.88 7.60 -6.35
CA LEU A 39 19.97 6.60 -7.40
C LEU A 39 21.45 6.24 -7.61
N GLY A 40 21.76 4.95 -7.52
CA GLY A 40 23.07 4.44 -7.89
C GLY A 40 23.10 4.18 -9.39
N LEU A 41 23.99 4.86 -10.11
CA LEU A 41 24.24 4.61 -11.53
C LEU A 41 25.50 3.78 -11.74
N LEU A 42 25.44 2.83 -12.67
CA LEU A 42 26.56 1.99 -13.06
C LEU A 42 26.56 1.83 -14.57
N GLY A 43 27.60 2.37 -15.24
CA GLY A 43 27.78 2.28 -16.69
C GLY A 43 26.63 2.88 -17.50
N GLY A 44 25.94 3.89 -16.95
CA GLY A 44 24.78 4.53 -17.57
C GLY A 44 23.43 3.85 -17.32
N GLY A 45 23.38 2.72 -16.59
CA GLY A 45 22.14 2.13 -16.08
C GLY A 45 21.93 2.45 -14.60
N ILE A 46 20.72 2.18 -14.08
CA ILE A 46 20.37 2.36 -12.66
C ILE A 46 20.55 1.03 -11.93
N ALA A 47 21.48 0.96 -10.99
CA ALA A 47 21.76 -0.22 -10.18
C ALA A 47 20.80 -0.36 -9.00
N HIS A 48 20.47 0.74 -8.33
CA HIS A 48 19.51 0.78 -7.22
C HIS A 48 18.92 2.17 -7.05
N GLY A 49 17.82 2.25 -6.30
CA GLY A 49 17.24 3.51 -5.84
C GLY A 49 16.79 3.39 -4.38
N GLU A 50 16.91 4.49 -3.65
CA GLU A 50 16.47 4.58 -2.27
C GLU A 50 15.82 5.92 -1.99
N LEU A 51 14.68 5.91 -1.30
CA LEU A 51 14.07 7.11 -0.74
C LEU A 51 14.58 7.32 0.67
N HIS A 52 14.95 8.55 1.02
CA HIS A 52 15.35 8.89 2.38
C HIS A 52 14.20 8.60 3.36
N GLY A 53 14.47 7.78 4.36
CA GLY A 53 13.47 7.36 5.35
C GLY A 53 12.73 6.07 5.00
N ALA A 54 12.93 5.51 3.81
CA ALA A 54 12.47 4.16 3.49
C ALA A 54 13.37 3.13 4.18
N ALA A 55 12.78 2.04 4.68
CA ALA A 55 13.53 0.98 5.36
C ALA A 55 14.34 0.08 4.38
N ARG A 56 14.11 0.20 3.07
CA ARG A 56 14.69 -0.67 2.05
C ARG A 56 14.89 0.08 0.72
N SER A 57 15.86 -0.42 -0.05
CA SER A 57 15.99 -0.09 -1.47
C SER A 57 14.73 -0.52 -2.22
N SER A 58 14.20 0.38 -3.03
CA SER A 58 13.00 0.14 -3.85
C SER A 58 13.37 -0.09 -5.31
N GLU A 59 12.41 -0.54 -6.11
CA GLU A 59 12.60 -0.64 -7.55
C GLU A 59 12.91 0.77 -8.13
N PRO A 60 13.88 0.91 -9.06
CA PRO A 60 14.21 2.21 -9.64
C PRO A 60 13.02 3.01 -10.16
N GLY A 61 12.02 2.36 -10.77
CA GLY A 61 10.81 3.02 -11.26
C GLY A 61 9.94 3.63 -10.16
N GLU A 62 9.85 2.99 -9.00
CA GLU A 62 9.09 3.50 -7.84
C GLU A 62 9.80 4.70 -7.20
N VAL A 63 11.13 4.62 -7.07
CA VAL A 63 11.91 5.75 -6.54
C VAL A 63 11.83 6.94 -7.49
N LEU A 64 11.97 6.70 -8.79
CA LEU A 64 11.80 7.75 -9.80
C LEU A 64 10.38 8.32 -9.78
N PHE A 65 9.35 7.50 -9.59
CA PHE A 65 7.98 7.99 -9.45
C PHE A 65 7.86 9.05 -8.34
N GLU A 66 8.40 8.76 -7.15
CA GLU A 66 8.36 9.74 -6.04
C GLU A 66 9.21 10.99 -6.33
N LEU A 67 10.38 10.82 -6.96
CA LEU A 67 11.24 11.94 -7.29
C LEU A 67 10.69 12.82 -8.43
N LEU A 68 9.94 12.26 -9.38
CA LEU A 68 9.34 13.00 -10.49
C LEU A 68 8.12 13.83 -10.07
N ARG A 69 7.51 13.51 -8.92
CA ARG A 69 6.41 14.29 -8.34
C ARG A 69 6.87 15.58 -7.66
N LEU A 70 8.18 15.73 -7.43
CA LEU A 70 8.74 16.93 -6.82
C LEU A 70 8.50 18.17 -7.71
N ASP A 71 7.81 19.18 -7.18
CA ASP A 71 7.63 20.49 -7.85
C ASP A 71 8.93 21.30 -7.98
N GLY A 72 10.01 20.85 -7.36
CA GLY A 72 11.32 21.48 -7.38
C GLY A 72 12.29 20.81 -6.42
N GLY A 73 13.53 21.30 -6.41
CA GLY A 73 14.59 20.73 -5.60
C GLY A 73 15.97 20.91 -6.22
N SER A 74 16.94 20.23 -5.64
CA SER A 74 18.32 20.21 -6.13
C SER A 74 18.80 18.79 -6.34
N PHE A 75 19.73 18.61 -7.27
CA PHE A 75 20.40 17.33 -7.50
C PHE A 75 21.92 17.49 -7.45
N ALA A 76 22.61 16.42 -7.06
CA ALA A 76 24.06 16.33 -7.08
C ALA A 76 24.50 14.92 -7.46
N PHE A 77 25.46 14.81 -8.37
CA PHE A 77 26.04 13.56 -8.81
C PHE A 77 27.50 13.45 -8.36
N ASP A 78 27.80 12.37 -7.66
CA ASP A 78 29.11 12.03 -7.12
C ASP A 78 29.66 10.77 -7.82
N GLU A 79 30.64 10.95 -8.71
CA GLU A 79 31.33 9.86 -9.44
C GLU A 79 32.18 8.97 -8.52
N ASP A 80 32.58 9.48 -7.35
CA ASP A 80 33.44 8.77 -6.40
C ASP A 80 32.63 7.79 -5.53
N ARG A 81 31.30 7.94 -5.47
CA ARG A 81 30.39 7.04 -4.74
C ARG A 81 29.68 6.07 -5.69
N GLN A 82 30.42 5.09 -6.19
CA GLN A 82 29.82 4.07 -7.04
C GLN A 82 29.01 3.05 -6.24
N PRO A 83 27.86 2.59 -6.78
CA PRO A 83 27.15 1.45 -6.23
C PRO A 83 28.01 0.19 -6.33
N ALA A 84 27.68 -0.83 -5.53
CA ALA A 84 28.27 -2.15 -5.71
C ALA A 84 27.93 -2.71 -7.11
N ASP A 85 28.81 -3.56 -7.64
CA ASP A 85 28.54 -4.26 -8.90
C ASP A 85 27.26 -5.10 -8.77
N GLY A 86 26.42 -5.04 -9.81
CA GLY A 86 25.12 -5.70 -9.81
C GLY A 86 24.38 -5.51 -11.12
N PRO A 87 23.18 -6.12 -11.25
CA PRO A 87 22.32 -5.89 -12.39
C PRO A 87 21.91 -4.41 -12.44
N THR A 88 21.79 -3.87 -13.65
CA THR A 88 21.32 -2.51 -13.88
C THR A 88 20.02 -2.52 -14.67
N THR A 89 19.18 -1.53 -14.41
CA THR A 89 17.97 -1.24 -15.17
C THR A 89 18.28 -0.13 -16.17
N ASP A 90 17.75 -0.26 -17.39
CA ASP A 90 17.85 0.79 -18.39
C ASP A 90 17.13 2.06 -17.92
N VAL A 91 17.74 3.22 -18.16
CA VAL A 91 17.23 4.51 -17.69
C VAL A 91 15.91 4.88 -18.37
N GLU A 92 15.76 4.63 -19.68
CA GLU A 92 14.50 4.95 -20.36
C GLU A 92 13.39 4.02 -19.91
N PHE A 93 13.66 2.73 -19.73
CA PHE A 93 12.68 1.79 -19.18
C PHE A 93 12.19 2.21 -17.78
N ALA A 94 13.11 2.60 -16.89
CA ALA A 94 12.77 3.05 -15.55
C ALA A 94 11.98 4.36 -15.56
N LEU A 95 12.32 5.30 -16.47
CA LEU A 95 11.58 6.54 -16.67
C LEU A 95 10.17 6.29 -17.23
N GLU A 96 10.02 5.44 -18.25
CA GLU A 96 8.71 5.07 -18.79
C GLU A 96 7.81 4.45 -17.72
N ARG A 97 8.37 3.58 -16.87
CA ARG A 97 7.66 2.99 -15.73
C ARG A 97 7.22 4.04 -14.73
N ALA A 98 8.11 4.96 -14.36
CA ALA A 98 7.82 6.03 -13.40
C ALA A 98 6.78 7.02 -13.94
N GLU A 99 6.87 7.43 -15.21
CA GLU A 99 5.89 8.30 -15.86
C GLU A 99 4.50 7.64 -15.94
N ALA A 100 4.44 6.33 -16.11
CA ALA A 100 3.19 5.59 -16.02
C ALA A 100 2.57 5.66 -14.61
N LEU A 101 3.38 5.50 -13.56
CA LEU A 101 2.95 5.64 -12.17
C LEU A 101 2.52 7.08 -11.84
N VAL A 102 3.19 8.10 -12.37
CA VAL A 102 2.79 9.51 -12.19
C VAL A 102 1.43 9.78 -12.83
N ARG A 103 1.18 9.24 -14.03
CA ARG A 103 -0.13 9.37 -14.68
C ARG A 103 -1.23 8.67 -13.89
N GLU A 104 -0.95 7.46 -13.43
CA GLU A 104 -1.88 6.70 -12.60
C GLU A 104 -2.18 7.43 -11.29
N TRP A 105 -1.16 7.99 -10.64
CA TRP A 105 -1.36 8.81 -9.44
C TRP A 105 -2.33 9.95 -9.70
N ALA A 106 -2.18 10.67 -10.82
CA ALA A 106 -3.09 11.77 -11.17
C ALA A 106 -4.55 11.30 -11.36
N GLU A 107 -4.77 10.11 -11.94
CA GLU A 107 -6.11 9.52 -12.08
C GLU A 107 -6.69 9.14 -10.71
N VAL A 108 -5.88 8.53 -9.84
CA VAL A 108 -6.30 8.14 -8.48
C VAL A 108 -6.59 9.37 -7.62
N GLU A 109 -5.86 10.47 -7.79
CA GLU A 109 -6.04 11.71 -7.04
C GLU A 109 -7.39 12.40 -7.35
N GLU A 110 -8.01 12.11 -8.51
CA GLU A 110 -9.39 12.56 -8.81
C GLU A 110 -10.42 11.94 -7.85
N VAL A 111 -10.16 10.72 -7.36
CA VAL A 111 -11.05 9.99 -6.43
C VAL A 111 -10.60 10.18 -4.97
N VAL A 112 -9.29 10.11 -4.74
CA VAL A 112 -8.66 10.19 -3.41
C VAL A 112 -7.75 11.42 -3.37
N PRO A 113 -8.29 12.63 -3.13
CA PRO A 113 -7.55 13.88 -3.30
C PRO A 113 -6.52 14.14 -2.20
N SER A 114 -6.49 13.34 -1.13
CA SER A 114 -5.54 13.52 -0.04
C SER A 114 -5.32 12.24 0.74
N MET A 115 -4.06 12.01 1.15
CA MET A 115 -3.71 10.99 2.15
C MET A 115 -4.36 11.24 3.52
N GLU A 116 -4.75 12.49 3.81
CA GLU A 116 -5.43 12.90 5.05
C GLU A 116 -6.96 12.82 4.95
N ALA A 117 -7.49 12.35 3.81
CA ALA A 117 -8.92 12.13 3.65
C ALA A 117 -9.38 11.01 4.59
N TRP A 118 -10.48 11.25 5.29
CA TRP A 118 -11.12 10.27 6.15
C TRP A 118 -11.92 9.30 5.30
N VAL A 119 -11.82 8.01 5.61
CA VAL A 119 -12.53 6.95 4.89
C VAL A 119 -13.49 6.25 5.84
N ALA A 120 -14.72 6.01 5.38
CA ALA A 120 -15.74 5.28 6.14
C ALA A 120 -16.46 4.27 5.25
N LEU A 121 -16.82 3.11 5.82
CA LEU A 121 -17.68 2.14 5.14
C LEU A 121 -19.09 2.70 4.99
N VAL A 122 -19.68 2.50 3.81
CA VAL A 122 -21.07 2.83 3.56
C VAL A 122 -21.93 1.61 3.87
N GLY A 123 -22.92 1.79 4.75
CA GLY A 123 -23.98 0.81 4.92
C GLY A 123 -24.80 0.77 3.63
N THR A 124 -24.74 -0.34 2.91
CA THR A 124 -25.36 -0.47 1.61
C THR A 124 -26.44 -1.55 1.67
N ASP A 125 -27.67 -1.23 1.28
CA ASP A 125 -28.77 -2.18 1.13
C ASP A 125 -28.65 -2.82 -0.25
N ARG A 126 -27.68 -3.74 -0.39
CA ARG A 126 -27.40 -4.45 -1.64
C ARG A 126 -27.84 -5.90 -1.56
N ASP A 127 -28.51 -6.33 -2.62
CA ASP A 127 -28.97 -7.71 -2.79
C ASP A 127 -28.06 -8.52 -3.75
N ASP A 128 -26.99 -7.93 -4.27
CA ASP A 128 -26.01 -8.55 -5.16
C ASP A 128 -24.80 -9.16 -4.43
N GLU A 129 -24.28 -10.27 -4.95
CA GLU A 129 -23.09 -10.94 -4.42
C GLU A 129 -21.82 -10.19 -4.82
N LEU A 130 -21.01 -9.81 -3.82
CA LEU A 130 -19.75 -9.07 -4.01
C LEU A 130 -18.55 -10.00 -3.84
N HIS A 131 -17.69 -10.05 -4.86
CA HIS A 131 -16.43 -10.77 -4.80
C HIS A 131 -15.30 -9.82 -4.40
N LEU A 132 -14.71 -10.06 -3.23
CA LEU A 132 -13.61 -9.27 -2.70
C LEU A 132 -12.31 -10.06 -2.79
N SER A 133 -11.27 -9.44 -3.33
CA SER A 133 -9.89 -9.93 -3.19
C SER A 133 -9.43 -9.85 -1.74
N ALA A 134 -8.38 -10.61 -1.40
CA ALA A 134 -7.79 -10.58 -0.06
C ALA A 134 -7.34 -9.16 0.36
N LEU A 135 -6.83 -8.35 -0.59
CA LEU A 135 -6.44 -6.97 -0.32
C LEU A 135 -7.66 -6.08 -0.07
N GLN A 136 -8.71 -6.18 -0.88
CA GLN A 136 -9.94 -5.42 -0.68
C GLN A 136 -10.58 -5.74 0.68
N TRP A 137 -10.62 -7.01 1.07
CA TRP A 137 -11.11 -7.41 2.39
C TRP A 137 -10.29 -6.81 3.53
N ARG A 138 -8.95 -6.90 3.46
CA ARG A 138 -8.06 -6.28 4.45
C ARG A 138 -8.25 -4.76 4.52
N THR A 139 -8.46 -4.12 3.38
CA THR A 139 -8.73 -2.68 3.27
C THR A 139 -10.04 -2.32 3.97
N ILE A 140 -11.12 -3.07 3.73
CA ILE A 140 -12.42 -2.91 4.43
C ILE A 140 -12.25 -3.04 5.95
N VAL A 141 -11.53 -4.07 6.41
CA VAL A 141 -11.27 -4.29 7.84
C VAL A 141 -10.49 -3.12 8.45
N ALA A 142 -9.46 -2.62 7.74
CA ALA A 142 -8.70 -1.45 8.18
C ALA A 142 -9.58 -0.19 8.28
N ILE A 143 -10.43 0.06 7.28
CA ILE A 143 -11.40 1.18 7.29
C ILE A 143 -12.38 1.05 8.46
N GLY A 144 -12.79 -0.18 8.80
CA GLY A 144 -13.66 -0.44 9.97
C GLY A 144 -13.06 0.00 11.31
N GLY A 145 -11.73 0.11 11.40
CA GLY A 145 -11.03 0.70 12.55
C GLY A 145 -11.12 2.23 12.63
N GLY A 146 -11.52 2.88 11.54
CA GLY A 146 -11.54 4.33 11.38
C GLY A 146 -10.15 4.92 11.15
N GLY A 147 -10.09 5.99 10.37
CA GLY A 147 -8.85 6.74 10.12
C GLY A 147 -8.80 7.38 8.74
N THR A 148 -7.62 7.88 8.42
CA THR A 148 -7.30 8.45 7.12
C THR A 148 -6.72 7.42 6.15
N VAL A 149 -6.58 7.79 4.88
CA VAL A 149 -5.86 6.97 3.88
C VAL A 149 -4.42 6.69 4.32
N ARG A 150 -3.75 7.64 5.01
CA ARG A 150 -2.41 7.46 5.59
C ARG A 150 -2.37 6.43 6.72
N ASP A 151 -3.37 6.43 7.59
CA ASP A 151 -3.49 5.43 8.65
C ASP A 151 -3.67 4.03 8.05
N LEU A 152 -4.47 3.94 6.97
CA LEU A 152 -4.69 2.71 6.22
C LEU A 152 -3.42 2.21 5.53
N ALA A 153 -2.67 3.11 4.88
CA ALA A 153 -1.38 2.78 4.26
C ALA A 153 -0.42 2.15 5.29
N THR A 154 -0.34 2.78 6.47
CA THR A 154 0.48 2.30 7.58
C THR A 154 0.01 0.94 8.10
N ALA A 155 -1.30 0.77 8.31
CA ALA A 155 -1.87 -0.46 8.83
C ALA A 155 -1.69 -1.66 7.87
N LEU A 156 -1.60 -1.40 6.57
CA LEU A 156 -1.48 -2.43 5.54
C LEU A 156 -0.05 -2.61 5.00
N ASP A 157 0.91 -1.79 5.45
CA ASP A 157 2.28 -1.70 4.93
C ASP A 157 2.31 -1.41 3.40
N LEU A 158 1.49 -0.45 2.97
CA LEU A 158 1.37 -0.02 1.58
C LEU A 158 2.05 1.34 1.37
N GLY A 159 2.61 1.55 0.18
CA GLY A 159 3.00 2.89 -0.27
C GLY A 159 1.78 3.76 -0.58
N ASP A 160 1.98 5.07 -0.65
CA ASP A 160 0.91 6.06 -0.84
C ASP A 160 0.02 5.74 -2.04
N LEU A 161 0.62 5.44 -3.21
CA LEU A 161 -0.14 5.13 -4.42
C LEU A 161 -0.97 3.84 -4.27
N ASP A 162 -0.41 2.79 -3.68
CA ASP A 162 -1.12 1.52 -3.49
C ASP A 162 -2.26 1.65 -2.49
N ALA A 163 -2.07 2.45 -1.43
CA ALA A 163 -3.13 2.78 -0.48
C ALA A 163 -4.27 3.56 -1.15
N CYS A 164 -3.94 4.60 -1.92
CA CYS A 164 -4.93 5.35 -2.67
C CYS A 164 -5.65 4.48 -3.71
N ARG A 165 -4.94 3.58 -4.41
CA ARG A 165 -5.56 2.63 -5.37
C ARG A 165 -6.53 1.68 -4.68
N ALA A 166 -6.17 1.16 -3.51
CA ALA A 166 -7.02 0.28 -2.73
C ALA A 166 -8.31 1.00 -2.28
N VAL A 167 -8.18 2.26 -1.85
CA VAL A 167 -9.31 3.11 -1.49
C VAL A 167 -10.16 3.45 -2.71
N ALA A 168 -9.57 3.94 -3.81
CA ALA A 168 -10.28 4.27 -5.04
C ALA A 168 -11.10 3.09 -5.58
N THR A 169 -10.51 1.89 -5.57
CA THR A 169 -11.22 0.65 -6.00
C THR A 169 -12.47 0.37 -5.17
N LEU A 170 -12.44 0.63 -3.86
CA LEU A 170 -13.63 0.46 -2.99
C LEU A 170 -14.63 1.60 -3.17
N ALA A 171 -14.16 2.83 -3.44
CA ALA A 171 -15.01 3.98 -3.71
C ALA A 171 -15.78 3.80 -5.02
N ASP A 172 -15.11 3.34 -6.09
CA ASP A 172 -15.74 3.03 -7.38
C ASP A 172 -16.78 1.90 -7.29
N ALA A 173 -16.68 1.05 -6.26
CA ALA A 173 -17.65 0.00 -5.96
C ALA A 173 -18.80 0.48 -5.05
N ASP A 174 -18.85 1.77 -4.71
CA ASP A 174 -19.80 2.38 -3.77
C ASP A 174 -19.80 1.73 -2.36
N LEU A 175 -18.65 1.19 -1.93
CA LEU A 175 -18.50 0.52 -0.63
C LEU A 175 -18.03 1.46 0.48
N ILE A 176 -17.45 2.60 0.11
CA ILE A 176 -16.87 3.57 1.04
C ILE A 176 -17.22 5.00 0.65
N ASP A 177 -17.16 5.90 1.62
CA ASP A 177 -17.27 7.36 1.46
C ASP A 177 -15.94 7.99 1.84
N ILE A 178 -15.51 8.99 1.07
CA ILE A 178 -14.24 9.71 1.25
C ILE A 178 -14.57 11.15 1.65
N ARG A 179 -14.12 11.55 2.84
CA ARG A 179 -14.33 12.89 3.38
C ARG A 179 -13.02 13.63 3.48
N VAL A 180 -12.86 14.63 2.62
CA VAL A 180 -11.71 15.52 2.71
C VAL A 180 -11.91 16.43 3.90
N SER A 181 -11.03 16.30 4.90
CA SER A 181 -10.97 17.27 5.99
C SER A 181 -10.53 18.61 5.43
N HIS A 182 -11.42 19.61 5.41
CA HIS A 182 -11.04 21.00 5.14
C HIS A 182 -10.33 21.61 6.36
N ALA A 183 -9.32 20.91 6.88
CA ALA A 183 -8.53 21.30 8.03
C ALA A 183 -7.10 21.61 7.60
N ALA A 184 -6.94 22.51 6.62
CA ALA A 184 -5.67 23.13 6.28
C ALA A 184 -5.86 24.46 5.55
N ILE A 185 -6.64 25.38 6.14
CA ILE A 185 -6.36 26.81 5.94
C ILE A 185 -5.32 27.20 6.99
N THR A 186 -4.09 26.72 6.83
CA THR A 186 -2.92 27.40 7.41
C THR A 186 -2.24 28.16 6.29
N SER A 187 -2.97 29.14 5.73
CA SER A 187 -2.29 30.26 5.11
C SER A 187 -1.60 31.02 6.24
N SER A 188 -0.29 31.15 6.13
CA SER A 188 0.54 32.08 6.90
C SER A 188 -0.23 33.39 7.21
N PRO A 189 -0.20 33.93 8.44
CA PRO A 189 -0.94 35.14 8.78
C PRO A 189 -0.54 36.43 8.03
N ASP A 190 0.29 36.39 6.99
CA ASP A 190 1.00 37.57 6.48
C ASP A 190 0.76 37.95 5.01
N GLU A 191 0.05 37.17 4.17
CA GLU A 191 -0.19 37.58 2.78
C GLU A 191 -1.60 37.28 2.26
N VAL A 192 -2.62 37.83 2.92
CA VAL A 192 -3.84 38.22 2.21
C VAL A 192 -4.33 39.54 2.79
N GLY A 193 -4.10 40.63 2.06
CA GLY A 193 -4.70 41.93 2.31
C GLY A 193 -6.22 41.97 2.07
N LEU A 194 -6.96 40.93 2.50
CA LEU A 194 -8.36 41.08 2.79
C LEU A 194 -8.45 41.86 4.09
N ARG A 195 -8.54 43.18 3.94
CA ARG A 195 -9.08 44.04 4.98
C ARG A 195 -10.45 43.45 5.34
N ALA A 196 -10.49 42.71 6.44
CA ALA A 196 -11.73 42.46 7.15
C ALA A 196 -12.23 43.84 7.56
N GLU A 197 -13.06 44.45 6.71
CA GLU A 197 -13.96 45.49 7.15
C GLU A 197 -14.69 44.85 8.35
N PRO A 198 -14.58 45.41 9.57
CA PRO A 198 -15.33 44.89 10.68
C PRO A 198 -16.78 44.91 10.24
N PHE A 199 -17.36 43.73 10.02
CA PHE A 199 -18.78 43.66 9.78
C PHE A 199 -19.41 44.12 11.10
N GLU A 200 -20.05 45.28 11.07
CA GLU A 200 -20.95 45.65 12.14
C GLU A 200 -22.04 44.57 12.11
N LEU A 201 -22.02 43.71 13.12
CA LEU A 201 -23.19 42.93 13.47
C LEU A 201 -24.31 43.96 13.61
N ASP A 202 -25.23 44.02 12.64
CA ASP A 202 -26.50 44.70 12.85
C ASP A 202 -27.02 44.20 14.19
N ASP A 203 -27.32 45.18 15.07
CA ASP A 203 -27.73 44.98 16.45
C ASP A 203 -28.45 43.65 16.57
N PHE A 204 -27.84 42.70 17.28
CA PHE A 204 -28.56 41.55 17.80
C PHE A 204 -29.76 42.16 18.53
N ASP A 205 -30.94 42.10 17.92
CA ASP A 205 -32.20 42.38 18.60
C ASP A 205 -32.07 41.61 19.90
N GLN A 206 -32.01 42.36 21.01
CA GLN A 206 -32.01 41.77 22.33
C GLN A 206 -33.19 40.83 22.32
N PHE A 207 -32.90 39.53 22.33
CA PHE A 207 -33.92 38.55 22.58
C PHE A 207 -34.44 38.93 23.96
N GLU A 208 -35.59 39.62 24.02
CA GLU A 208 -36.34 39.81 25.24
C GLU A 208 -36.68 38.40 25.70
N VAL A 209 -35.82 37.87 26.56
CA VAL A 209 -36.13 36.68 27.33
C VAL A 209 -37.26 37.13 28.25
N ASP A 210 -38.49 36.85 27.84
CA ASP A 210 -39.66 36.97 28.70
C ASP A 210 -39.33 36.22 29.99
N PRO A 211 -39.26 36.88 31.16
CA PRO A 211 -38.93 36.22 32.40
C PRO A 211 -40.16 35.46 32.92
N GLU A 212 -40.64 34.49 32.14
CA GLU A 212 -41.37 33.37 32.71
C GLU A 212 -40.35 32.61 33.58
N PRO A 213 -40.60 32.44 34.90
CA PRO A 213 -39.65 31.77 35.76
C PRO A 213 -39.56 30.29 35.38
N MET A 214 -38.62 29.95 34.49
CA MET A 214 -38.11 28.59 34.37
C MET A 214 -37.36 28.30 35.68
N GLY A 215 -38.05 27.65 36.60
CA GLY A 215 -37.56 27.27 37.92
C GLY A 215 -36.51 26.15 37.88
N MET A 216 -35.39 26.39 37.20
CA MET A 216 -34.17 25.61 37.34
C MET A 216 -32.97 26.56 37.30
N THR A 217 -32.47 26.94 38.47
CA THR A 217 -31.40 27.94 38.61
C THR A 217 -30.10 27.38 39.17
N GLY A 218 -30.01 26.06 39.35
CA GLY A 218 -28.75 25.39 39.72
C GLY A 218 -28.79 23.88 39.49
N LEU A 219 -27.61 23.24 39.56
CA LEU A 219 -27.42 21.78 39.53
C LEU A 219 -28.17 21.05 40.67
N GLU A 220 -28.69 21.83 41.63
CA GLU A 220 -29.47 21.40 42.80
C GLU A 220 -30.94 21.12 42.46
N ASP A 221 -31.46 21.69 41.36
CA ASP A 221 -32.85 21.51 40.89
C ASP A 221 -33.04 20.22 40.06
N LEU A 222 -31.98 19.44 39.86
CA LEU A 222 -32.05 18.07 39.35
C LEU A 222 -32.59 17.15 40.46
N VAL A 223 -33.88 17.22 40.72
CA VAL A 223 -34.57 16.19 41.49
C VAL A 223 -34.55 14.93 40.62
N VAL A 224 -33.76 13.93 41.02
CA VAL A 224 -33.99 12.54 40.60
C VAL A 224 -35.45 12.29 40.92
N GLU A 225 -36.30 12.19 39.89
CA GLU A 225 -37.67 11.73 40.11
C GLU A 225 -37.55 10.48 40.95
N ASP A 226 -38.14 10.50 42.15
CA ASP A 226 -38.06 9.46 43.17
C ASP A 226 -38.89 8.24 42.74
N ARG A 227 -38.66 7.80 41.50
CA ARG A 227 -39.10 6.53 40.96
C ARG A 227 -38.03 5.56 41.45
N PRO A 228 -38.40 4.55 42.26
CA PRO A 228 -37.44 3.54 42.64
C PRO A 228 -36.79 3.00 41.36
N VAL A 229 -35.47 3.04 41.30
CA VAL A 229 -34.72 2.28 40.31
C VAL A 229 -35.10 0.82 40.58
N VAL A 230 -36.05 0.31 39.82
CA VAL A 230 -36.27 -1.12 39.70
C VAL A 230 -35.04 -1.61 38.95
N MET A 231 -34.03 -2.05 39.70
CA MET A 231 -33.15 -3.06 39.14
C MET A 231 -34.07 -4.24 38.92
N GLU A 232 -34.45 -4.49 37.67
CA GLU A 232 -34.94 -5.81 37.31
C GLU A 232 -33.78 -6.75 37.66
N ASP A 233 -33.93 -7.47 38.77
CA ASP A 233 -33.18 -8.69 39.05
C ASP A 233 -33.63 -9.68 37.98
N SER A 234 -33.15 -9.44 36.76
CA SER A 234 -33.21 -10.42 35.70
C SER A 234 -32.13 -11.43 36.06
N GLU A 235 -32.52 -12.43 36.86
CA GLU A 235 -31.89 -13.74 36.91
C GLU A 235 -31.85 -14.42 35.51
N ASP A 236 -32.37 -13.75 34.47
CA ASP A 236 -32.20 -14.02 33.04
C ASP A 236 -31.12 -13.13 32.38
N ALA A 237 -29.99 -12.90 33.06
CA ALA A 237 -28.75 -12.72 32.31
C ALA A 237 -28.51 -14.02 31.54
N LEU A 238 -28.93 -14.05 30.28
CA LEU A 238 -28.58 -15.10 29.33
C LEU A 238 -27.06 -15.25 29.36
N LEU A 239 -26.59 -16.23 30.13
CA LEU A 239 -25.26 -16.78 29.95
C LEU A 239 -25.16 -17.11 28.45
N PRO A 240 -24.10 -16.68 27.76
CA PRO A 240 -23.92 -17.09 26.38
C PRO A 240 -24.02 -18.62 26.35
N GLU A 241 -24.89 -19.16 25.49
CA GLU A 241 -24.97 -20.60 25.30
C GLU A 241 -23.54 -21.12 25.06
N PRO A 242 -23.12 -22.21 25.74
CA PRO A 242 -21.80 -22.74 25.51
C PRO A 242 -21.67 -23.07 24.02
N LEU A 243 -20.55 -22.64 23.43
CA LEU A 243 -20.25 -22.92 22.03
C LEU A 243 -20.46 -24.42 21.77
N PRO A 244 -21.12 -24.82 20.66
CA PRO A 244 -21.20 -26.21 20.30
C PRO A 244 -19.78 -26.75 20.09
N GLY A 245 -19.26 -27.49 21.06
CA GLY A 245 -17.93 -28.09 20.99
C GLY A 245 -17.20 -28.29 22.32
N GLU A 246 -17.59 -27.61 23.40
CA GLU A 246 -16.90 -27.77 24.68
C GLU A 246 -17.50 -28.93 25.50
N GLY A 247 -17.01 -30.14 25.25
CA GLY A 247 -17.33 -31.32 26.08
C GLY A 247 -17.74 -32.60 25.33
N VAL A 248 -17.56 -32.69 24.01
CA VAL A 248 -17.68 -33.97 23.30
C VAL A 248 -16.30 -34.48 22.91
N ALA A 249 -15.86 -35.55 23.57
CA ALA A 249 -14.86 -36.42 22.98
C ALA A 249 -15.44 -36.96 21.67
N TYR A 250 -14.95 -36.45 20.54
CA TYR A 250 -15.25 -37.04 19.24
C TYR A 250 -14.67 -38.46 19.22
N GLU A 251 -15.53 -39.48 19.34
CA GLU A 251 -15.21 -40.79 18.78
C GLU A 251 -15.23 -40.61 17.25
N GLY A 252 -14.05 -40.65 16.64
CA GLY A 252 -13.85 -40.32 15.24
C GLY A 252 -14.62 -41.27 14.32
N GLU A 253 -15.58 -40.72 13.58
CA GLU A 253 -15.98 -41.28 12.30
C GLU A 253 -15.29 -40.48 11.20
N ALA A 254 -14.68 -41.19 10.24
CA ALA A 254 -13.83 -40.61 9.22
C ALA A 254 -14.61 -39.66 8.30
N ILE A 255 -14.11 -38.44 8.16
CA ILE A 255 -14.63 -37.43 7.24
C ILE A 255 -14.30 -37.86 5.81
N THR A 256 -15.30 -38.32 5.06
CA THR A 256 -15.16 -38.58 3.62
C THR A 256 -15.68 -37.37 2.85
N GLY A 257 -14.80 -36.72 2.10
CA GLY A 257 -15.14 -35.62 1.19
C GLY A 257 -14.53 -35.87 -0.17
N SER A 258 -15.27 -35.59 -1.24
CA SER A 258 -14.78 -35.70 -2.62
C SER A 258 -14.60 -34.32 -3.22
N VAL A 259 -13.41 -34.08 -3.78
CA VAL A 259 -13.09 -32.92 -4.62
C VAL A 259 -12.63 -33.49 -5.97
N ASP A 260 -13.19 -32.99 -7.07
CA ASP A 260 -12.91 -33.41 -8.46
C ASP A 260 -13.01 -34.92 -8.71
N GLY A 261 -14.06 -35.56 -8.17
CA GLY A 261 -14.37 -36.96 -8.45
C GLY A 261 -13.37 -37.98 -7.92
N ARG A 262 -12.46 -37.56 -7.03
CA ARG A 262 -11.60 -38.46 -6.25
C ARG A 262 -12.02 -38.41 -4.78
N THR A 263 -12.18 -39.58 -4.18
CA THR A 263 -12.49 -39.74 -2.75
C THR A 263 -11.17 -39.92 -2.01
N PHE A 264 -10.93 -39.10 -0.98
CA PHE A 264 -9.78 -39.28 -0.08
C PHE A 264 -10.23 -39.99 1.19
N ASP A 265 -9.56 -41.11 1.50
CA ASP A 265 -9.75 -41.88 2.73
C ASP A 265 -8.54 -41.62 3.63
N VAL A 266 -8.77 -41.07 4.83
CA VAL A 266 -7.71 -40.78 5.82
C VAL A 266 -7.53 -42.00 6.73
N ALA A 267 -7.30 -43.15 6.12
CA ALA A 267 -6.85 -44.34 6.81
C ALA A 267 -5.64 -44.90 6.04
N GLU A 268 -4.51 -44.98 6.74
CA GLU A 268 -3.20 -45.49 6.26
C GLU A 268 -2.30 -44.51 5.48
N GLN A 269 -1.69 -43.57 6.21
CA GLN A 269 -0.33 -43.11 5.93
C GLN A 269 0.49 -43.29 7.22
N PRO A 270 1.56 -44.10 7.25
CA PRO A 270 2.41 -44.20 8.43
C PRO A 270 3.17 -42.88 8.61
N VAL A 271 2.98 -42.25 9.78
CA VAL A 271 3.75 -41.10 10.25
C VAL A 271 5.21 -41.54 10.41
N PRO A 272 6.22 -40.85 9.84
CA PRO A 272 7.61 -41.13 10.18
C PRO A 272 7.85 -40.73 11.65
N GLU A 273 8.28 -41.69 12.49
CA GLU A 273 8.74 -41.46 13.85
C GLU A 273 9.91 -40.47 13.85
N ILE A 274 9.67 -39.24 14.29
CA ILE A 274 10.72 -38.32 14.74
C ILE A 274 10.89 -38.56 16.24
N ALA A 275 11.50 -39.68 16.58
CA ALA A 275 11.96 -39.99 17.93
C ALA A 275 13.11 -41.00 17.82
N ASP A 276 14.34 -40.49 17.66
CA ASP A 276 15.60 -41.14 18.11
C ASP A 276 16.88 -40.43 17.60
N GLN A 277 16.94 -39.10 17.57
CA GLN A 277 18.21 -38.37 17.34
C GLN A 277 18.34 -37.09 18.19
N LEU A 278 18.05 -37.20 19.49
CA LEU A 278 18.36 -36.16 20.49
C LEU A 278 19.26 -36.70 21.62
N ASP A 279 20.18 -37.61 21.29
CA ASP A 279 21.35 -37.91 22.11
C ASP A 279 22.57 -37.77 21.20
N ASP A 280 23.23 -36.61 21.27
CA ASP A 280 24.65 -36.36 20.97
C ASP A 280 24.91 -34.84 20.83
N LEU A 281 24.36 -34.05 21.78
CA LEU A 281 24.76 -32.67 22.01
C LEU A 281 25.42 -32.56 23.37
N ASP A 282 26.61 -33.12 23.50
CA ASP A 282 27.67 -32.58 24.36
C ASP A 282 29.02 -33.17 23.95
N GLU A 283 29.94 -32.28 23.57
CA GLU A 283 31.42 -32.35 23.68
C GLU A 283 32.11 -31.65 22.49
N HIS A 284 32.31 -30.34 22.61
CA HIS A 284 33.44 -29.65 21.98
C HIS A 284 34.75 -30.15 22.63
N PRO A 285 35.86 -30.33 21.90
CA PRO A 285 36.68 -29.17 21.53
C PRO A 285 37.44 -29.25 20.18
N ASP A 286 37.79 -28.07 19.68
CA ASP A 286 38.93 -27.69 18.83
C ASP A 286 39.56 -28.72 17.88
N LEU A 287 39.67 -28.39 16.58
CA LEU A 287 40.95 -28.43 15.86
C LEU A 287 40.89 -27.71 14.49
N GLN A 288 41.88 -26.84 14.30
CA GLN A 288 42.27 -26.19 13.05
C GLN A 288 42.56 -27.15 11.89
N GLY A 289 42.26 -26.69 10.68
CA GLY A 289 43.23 -26.75 9.58
C GLY A 289 42.81 -27.48 8.30
N SER A 290 43.16 -26.82 7.19
CA SER A 290 43.39 -27.36 5.84
C SER A 290 42.14 -27.51 4.96
N ALA A 291 41.92 -26.63 3.97
CA ALA A 291 42.70 -26.41 2.74
C ALA A 291 42.42 -27.44 1.64
N GLU A 292 42.08 -26.91 0.47
CA GLU A 292 42.30 -27.49 -0.87
C GLU A 292 41.48 -28.75 -1.19
N ALA A 293 40.98 -29.03 -2.38
CA ALA A 293 40.89 -28.40 -3.69
C ALA A 293 40.17 -29.46 -4.55
N HIS A 294 39.30 -29.11 -5.50
CA HIS A 294 39.46 -29.60 -6.87
C HIS A 294 38.43 -28.99 -7.83
N LEU A 295 38.98 -28.27 -8.80
CA LEU A 295 38.48 -28.21 -10.17
C LEU A 295 38.32 -29.62 -10.75
N GLU A 296 37.31 -29.81 -11.59
CA GLU A 296 37.43 -30.10 -13.04
C GLU A 296 36.01 -30.41 -13.54
N ALA A 297 35.41 -29.55 -14.37
CA ALA A 297 35.59 -29.49 -15.82
C ALA A 297 35.19 -30.80 -16.52
N THR A 298 34.16 -30.76 -17.38
CA THR A 298 34.24 -31.19 -18.79
C THR A 298 32.99 -30.69 -19.53
N ALA A 299 33.25 -30.02 -20.65
CA ALA A 299 32.29 -29.46 -21.59
C ALA A 299 32.18 -30.33 -22.87
N VAL A 300 31.33 -29.86 -23.79
CA VAL A 300 31.29 -30.12 -25.25
C VAL A 300 30.58 -31.44 -25.62
N VAL A 301 29.63 -31.55 -26.56
CA VAL A 301 29.60 -31.23 -28.02
C VAL A 301 28.11 -31.29 -28.47
N GLU A 302 27.50 -30.23 -29.04
CA GLU A 302 27.25 -29.97 -30.50
C GLU A 302 26.62 -31.13 -31.30
N ALA A 303 25.79 -31.02 -32.34
CA ALA A 303 25.05 -29.99 -33.08
C ALA A 303 24.31 -30.72 -34.23
N HIS A 304 23.13 -30.30 -34.70
CA HIS A 304 22.79 -30.21 -36.15
C HIS A 304 21.37 -29.69 -36.46
N ALA A 305 21.36 -28.43 -36.93
CA ALA A 305 20.76 -27.87 -38.16
C ALA A 305 19.49 -28.45 -38.85
N ALA A 306 18.60 -27.48 -39.11
CA ALA A 306 17.90 -27.15 -40.38
C ALA A 306 16.57 -27.83 -40.74
N GLY A 307 15.54 -26.97 -40.89
CA GLY A 307 14.32 -27.22 -41.65
C GLY A 307 13.19 -26.24 -41.30
N GLU A 308 13.04 -25.14 -42.04
CA GLU A 308 11.74 -24.45 -42.18
C GLU A 308 10.76 -25.40 -42.90
N PRO A 309 9.45 -25.29 -42.64
CA PRO A 309 8.64 -24.49 -43.55
C PRO A 309 7.47 -23.72 -42.89
N GLU A 310 7.24 -22.52 -43.43
CA GLU A 310 5.97 -22.01 -43.95
C GLU A 310 4.80 -21.67 -43.00
N LEU A 311 4.24 -20.51 -43.33
CA LEU A 311 3.19 -19.73 -42.69
C LEU A 311 1.82 -20.37 -42.90
N ASP A 312 0.94 -20.32 -41.89
CA ASP A 312 -0.50 -20.21 -42.16
C ASP A 312 -1.25 -19.48 -41.03
N ASP A 313 -2.35 -18.87 -41.47
CA ASP A 313 -3.19 -17.83 -40.90
C ASP A 313 -3.84 -18.09 -39.51
N GLU A 314 -3.51 -17.25 -38.51
CA GLU A 314 -4.39 -17.00 -37.34
C GLU A 314 -4.45 -15.53 -36.90
N ARG A 315 -4.37 -14.57 -37.85
CA ARG A 315 -4.63 -13.12 -37.58
C ARG A 315 -6.05 -12.67 -37.96
N GLY A 316 -7.03 -13.57 -37.86
CA GLY A 316 -8.40 -13.34 -38.36
C GLY A 316 -9.55 -13.37 -37.34
N SER A 317 -9.31 -13.52 -36.03
CA SER A 317 -10.41 -13.83 -35.08
C SER A 317 -10.68 -12.82 -33.95
N LEU A 318 -9.99 -11.67 -33.89
CA LEU A 318 -10.18 -10.68 -32.81
C LEU A 318 -10.93 -9.40 -33.21
N LEU A 319 -11.49 -9.31 -34.42
CA LEU A 319 -12.21 -8.12 -34.91
C LEU A 319 -13.69 -8.35 -35.25
N LYS A 320 -14.34 -9.37 -34.67
CA LYS A 320 -15.77 -9.65 -34.91
C LYS A 320 -16.74 -9.31 -33.77
N PHE A 321 -16.26 -8.77 -32.64
CA PHE A 321 -17.13 -8.48 -31.48
C PHE A 321 -17.58 -7.01 -31.32
N LEU A 322 -17.19 -6.08 -32.21
CA LEU A 322 -17.60 -4.66 -32.13
C LEU A 322 -18.53 -4.20 -33.27
N SER A 323 -19.32 -5.10 -33.86
CA SER A 323 -20.33 -4.69 -34.85
C SER A 323 -21.64 -5.43 -34.66
N THR A 324 -22.36 -5.12 -33.58
CA THR A 324 -23.84 -5.19 -33.52
C THR A 324 -24.33 -4.20 -32.47
N VAL A 325 -24.23 -2.91 -32.78
CA VAL A 325 -25.18 -1.90 -32.28
C VAL A 325 -25.43 -0.93 -33.42
N LYS A 326 -26.63 -0.98 -33.98
CA LYS A 326 -27.25 0.12 -34.73
C LYS A 326 -28.72 -0.18 -34.96
N PRO A 327 -29.53 0.86 -35.22
CA PRO A 327 -29.78 2.08 -34.43
C PRO A 327 -31.16 2.05 -33.77
#